data_AF-A0A9E4VDN7-F1
#
_entry.id   AF-A0A9E4VDN7-F1
#
_cell.length_a   1.000
_cell.length_b   1.000
_cell.length_c   1.000
_cell.angle_alpha   90.00
_cell.angle_beta   90.00
_cell.angle_gamma   90.00
#
_symmetry.space_group_name_H-M   'P 1'
#
loop_
_entity.id
_entity.type
_entity.pdbx_description
1 polymer ?
#
loop_
_entity_poly.entity_id
_entity_poly.type
_entity_poly.pdbx_seq_one_letter_code
_entity_poly.pdbx_strand_id
1 'polypeptide(L)'
;MTITLLWLQLAGAALFILFASNYLAKSADVIAIKTGLGRSFAGVVLLATATSLPELGTGVSSIVVFDAPDLAAGDAFGSNIFNLMIIGLLDLYWRNGPILNRVSTTSVAVGALGILIISIAVIALFVHDATSALNSLPISPFSVVIFLVFLASMYVIYVL
;
A
#
# COMPACT_ATOMS: atom_id res chain seq x y z
N MET A 1 28.92 -11.77 2.74
CA MET A 1 28.59 -10.77 1.71
C MET A 1 29.06 -9.42 2.22
N THR A 2 29.71 -8.57 1.41
CA THR A 2 30.15 -7.24 1.88
C THR A 2 28.96 -6.28 1.95
N ILE A 3 28.97 -5.32 2.87
CA ILE A 3 27.89 -4.33 3.01
C ILE A 3 27.71 -3.51 1.72
N THR A 4 28.79 -3.22 1.01
CA THR A 4 28.74 -2.55 -0.30
C THR A 4 27.96 -3.38 -1.32
N LEU A 5 28.17 -4.70 -1.36
CA LEU A 5 27.45 -5.58 -2.28
C LEU A 5 25.96 -5.65 -1.96
N LEU A 6 25.59 -5.67 -0.68
CA LEU A 6 24.19 -5.59 -0.22
C LEU A 6 23.51 -4.30 -0.72
N TRP A 7 24.17 -3.15 -0.53
CA TRP A 7 23.64 -1.87 -1.03
C TRP A 7 23.52 -1.82 -2.55
N LEU A 8 24.48 -2.40 -3.28
CA LEU A 8 24.41 -2.49 -4.74
C LEU A 8 23.26 -3.39 -5.22
N GLN A 9 23.04 -4.53 -4.55
CA GLN A 9 21.92 -5.42 -4.85
C GLN A 9 20.58 -4.73 -4.58
N LEU A 10 20.46 -4.03 -3.45
CA LEU A 10 19.26 -3.27 -3.10
C LEU A 10 18.98 -2.17 -4.13
N ALA A 11 20.01 -1.39 -4.50
CA ALA A 11 19.90 -0.35 -5.51
C ALA A 11 19.51 -0.94 -6.88
N GLY A 12 20.10 -2.07 -7.27
CA GLY A 12 19.76 -2.78 -8.50
C GLY A 12 18.31 -3.26 -8.53
N ALA A 13 17.83 -3.85 -7.43
CA ALA A 13 16.44 -4.28 -7.29
C ALA A 13 15.47 -3.09 -7.33
N ALA A 14 15.77 -2.00 -6.63
CA ALA A 14 14.97 -0.77 -6.64
C ALA A 14 14.87 -0.17 -8.04
N LEU A 15 16.00 -0.08 -8.77
CA LEU A 15 16.01 0.38 -10.16
C LEU A 15 15.16 -0.53 -11.05
N PHE A 16 15.28 -1.85 -10.90
CA PHE A 16 14.48 -2.79 -11.67
C PHE A 16 12.97 -2.59 -11.43
N ILE A 17 12.54 -2.41 -10.18
CA ILE A 17 11.15 -2.12 -9.83
C ILE A 17 10.68 -0.81 -10.48
N LEU A 18 11.50 0.25 -10.44
CA LEU A 18 11.20 1.54 -11.06
C LEU A 18 11.04 1.43 -12.59
N PHE A 19 11.87 0.62 -13.26
CA PHE A 19 11.70 0.38 -14.69
C PHE A 19 10.46 -0.47 -14.98
N ALA A 20 10.25 -1.55 -14.21
CA ALA A 20 9.12 -2.45 -14.39
C ALA A 20 7.77 -1.77 -14.18
N SER A 21 7.66 -0.82 -13.22
CA SER A 21 6.42 -0.10 -12.92
C SER A 21 5.86 0.67 -14.11
N ASN A 22 6.72 1.21 -14.99
CA ASN A 22 6.31 1.88 -16.23
C ASN A 22 5.63 0.92 -17.20
N TYR A 23 6.18 -0.28 -17.37
CA TYR A 23 5.58 -1.30 -18.24
C TYR A 23 4.25 -1.78 -17.67
N LEU A 24 4.17 -1.88 -16.35
CA LEU A 24 2.97 -2.32 -15.64
C LEU A 24 1.82 -1.31 -15.81
N ALA A 25 2.09 -0.02 -15.63
CA ALA A 25 1.11 1.05 -15.88
C ALA A 25 0.63 1.07 -17.33
N LYS A 26 1.54 0.96 -18.30
CA LYS A 26 1.19 0.92 -19.73
C LYS A 26 0.36 -0.32 -20.09
N SER A 27 0.69 -1.46 -19.50
CA SER A 27 -0.04 -2.72 -19.73
C SER A 27 -1.45 -2.65 -19.14
N ALA A 28 -1.60 -2.08 -17.95
CA ALA A 28 -2.90 -1.84 -17.32
C ALA A 28 -3.81 -0.97 -18.18
N ASP A 29 -3.30 0.13 -18.75
CA ASP A 29 -4.09 1.00 -19.65
C ASP A 29 -4.52 0.27 -20.93
N VAL A 30 -3.62 -0.51 -21.55
CA VAL A 30 -3.96 -1.31 -22.74
C VAL A 30 -5.02 -2.38 -22.43
N ILE A 31 -4.91 -3.05 -21.29
CA ILE A 31 -5.90 -4.04 -20.84
C ILE A 31 -7.25 -3.35 -20.62
N ALA A 32 -7.28 -2.18 -19.98
CA ALA A 32 -8.49 -1.38 -19.77
C ALA A 32 -9.23 -1.13 -21.09
N ILE A 33 -8.50 -0.62 -22.08
CA ILE A 33 -9.04 -0.29 -23.40
C ILE A 33 -9.58 -1.55 -24.09
N LYS A 34 -8.84 -2.66 -24.07
CA LYS A 34 -9.22 -3.89 -24.77
C LYS A 34 -10.39 -4.63 -24.12
N THR A 35 -10.53 -4.53 -22.80
CA THR A 35 -11.59 -5.22 -22.04
C THR A 35 -12.85 -4.38 -21.88
N GLY A 36 -12.81 -3.09 -22.24
CA GLY A 36 -13.90 -2.16 -21.98
C GLY A 36 -14.05 -1.78 -20.50
N LEU A 37 -13.13 -2.23 -19.64
CA LEU A 37 -13.02 -1.75 -18.27
C LEU A 37 -12.58 -0.28 -18.36
N GLY A 38 -13.47 0.65 -18.00
CA GLY A 38 -13.19 2.09 -18.10
C GLY A 38 -11.83 2.44 -17.49
N ARG A 39 -11.08 3.37 -18.12
CA ARG A 39 -9.70 3.73 -17.71
C ARG A 39 -9.57 4.04 -16.22
N SER A 40 -10.59 4.62 -15.59
CA SER A 40 -10.60 4.90 -14.15
C SER A 40 -10.63 3.63 -13.29
N PHE A 41 -11.40 2.61 -13.66
CA PHE A 41 -11.48 1.36 -12.89
C PHE A 41 -10.20 0.54 -13.00
N ALA A 42 -9.66 0.41 -14.21
CA ALA A 42 -8.37 -0.24 -14.43
C ALA A 42 -7.22 0.54 -13.79
N GLY A 43 -7.25 1.88 -13.86
CA GLY A 43 -6.26 2.74 -13.22
C GLY A 43 -6.27 2.67 -11.70
N VAL A 44 -7.41 2.43 -11.05
CA VAL A 44 -7.45 2.25 -9.58
C VAL A 44 -7.12 0.81 -9.20
N VAL A 45 -7.75 -0.19 -9.81
CA VAL A 45 -7.59 -1.59 -9.39
C VAL A 45 -6.28 -2.18 -9.87
N LEU A 46 -5.95 -2.06 -11.16
CA LEU A 46 -4.74 -2.68 -11.69
C LEU A 46 -3.51 -1.92 -11.24
N LEU A 47 -3.52 -0.58 -11.26
CA LEU A 47 -2.34 0.20 -10.85
C LEU A 47 -2.09 0.11 -9.35
N ALA A 48 -3.12 0.26 -8.50
CA ALA A 48 -2.92 0.16 -7.05
C ALA A 48 -2.48 -1.26 -6.65
N THR A 49 -3.07 -2.30 -7.24
CA THR A 49 -2.62 -3.68 -7.00
C THR A 49 -1.20 -3.88 -7.50
N ALA A 50 -0.90 -3.41 -8.71
CA ALA A 50 0.44 -3.46 -9.30
C ALA A 50 1.51 -2.82 -8.42
N THR A 51 1.23 -1.64 -7.88
CA THR A 51 2.16 -0.90 -7.04
C THR A 51 2.26 -1.46 -5.64
N SER A 52 1.27 -2.24 -5.16
CA SER A 52 1.29 -2.88 -3.84
C SER A 52 1.75 -4.35 -3.86
N LEU A 53 1.98 -4.93 -5.05
CA LEU A 53 2.53 -6.28 -5.20
C LEU A 53 3.95 -6.41 -4.62
N PRO A 54 4.87 -5.44 -4.80
CA PRO A 54 6.17 -5.48 -4.13
C PRO A 54 6.04 -5.58 -2.62
N GLU A 55 5.18 -4.77 -2.01
CA GLU A 55 4.90 -4.70 -0.57
C GLU A 55 4.27 -6.00 -0.06
N LEU A 56 3.37 -6.61 -0.83
CA LEU A 56 2.87 -7.95 -0.53
C LEU A 56 4.00 -8.99 -0.56
N GLY A 57 4.90 -8.90 -1.55
CA GLY A 57 6.04 -9.79 -1.68
C GLY A 57 7.06 -9.66 -0.54
N THR A 58 7.42 -8.43 -0.17
CA THR A 58 8.31 -8.13 0.95
C THR A 58 7.66 -8.49 2.28
N GLY A 59 6.36 -8.20 2.46
CA GLY A 59 5.60 -8.60 3.64
C GLY A 59 5.55 -10.11 3.83
N VAL A 60 5.21 -10.87 2.79
CA VAL A 60 5.19 -12.35 2.83
C VAL A 60 6.59 -12.89 3.12
N SER A 61 7.63 -12.38 2.44
CA SER A 61 9.01 -12.84 2.66
C SER A 61 9.49 -12.54 4.08
N SER A 62 9.13 -11.39 4.64
CA SER A 62 9.46 -10.99 6.01
C SER A 62 8.94 -11.99 7.04
N ILE A 63 7.73 -12.52 6.84
CA ILE A 63 7.14 -13.53 7.73
C ILE A 63 7.66 -14.93 7.41
N VAL A 64 7.55 -15.37 6.15
CA VAL A 64 7.76 -16.78 5.78
C VAL A 64 9.25 -17.14 5.68
N VAL A 65 10.09 -16.22 5.21
CA VAL A 65 11.51 -16.48 4.95
C VAL A 65 12.38 -16.01 6.10
N PHE A 66 12.06 -14.85 6.68
CA PHE A 66 12.92 -14.18 7.66
C PHE A 66 12.42 -14.26 9.10
N ASP A 67 11.20 -14.76 9.35
CA ASP A 67 10.55 -14.80 10.68
C ASP A 67 10.65 -13.46 11.42
N ALA A 68 10.44 -12.37 10.68
CA ALA A 68 10.67 -11.00 11.09
C ALA A 68 9.38 -10.17 10.96
N PRO A 69 8.42 -10.30 11.91
CA PRO A 69 7.16 -9.57 11.89
C PRO A 69 7.33 -8.05 11.97
N ASP A 70 8.35 -7.56 12.69
CA ASP A 70 8.67 -6.14 12.76
C ASP A 70 9.11 -5.58 11.40
N LEU A 71 9.74 -6.40 10.55
CA LEU A 71 10.12 -6.02 9.19
C LEU A 71 8.87 -5.87 8.31
N ALA A 72 7.91 -6.79 8.44
CA ALA A 72 6.63 -6.71 7.72
C ALA A 72 5.82 -5.48 8.16
N ALA A 73 5.77 -5.19 9.46
CA ALA A 73 5.11 -4.00 9.98
C ALA A 73 5.82 -2.72 9.52
N GLY A 74 7.14 -2.68 9.60
CA GLY A 74 7.97 -1.56 9.14
C GLY A 74 7.77 -1.24 7.67
N ASP A 75 7.69 -2.27 6.82
CA ASP A 75 7.38 -2.13 5.40
C ASP A 75 5.98 -1.55 5.16
N ALA A 76 4.95 -2.11 5.80
CA ALA A 76 3.57 -1.65 5.64
C ALA A 76 3.35 -0.19 6.10
N PHE A 77 3.82 0.16 7.30
CA PHE A 77 3.67 1.52 7.83
C PHE A 77 4.62 2.52 7.16
N GLY A 78 5.87 2.11 6.89
CA GLY A 78 6.87 2.93 6.21
C GLY A 78 6.45 3.29 4.79
N SER A 79 5.92 2.32 4.03
CA SER A 79 5.41 2.55 2.67
C SER A 79 4.23 3.52 2.65
N ASN A 80 3.33 3.47 3.64
CA ASN A 80 2.26 4.47 3.76
C ASN A 80 2.79 5.90 3.97
N ILE A 81 3.77 6.08 4.86
CA ILE A 81 4.40 7.39 5.10
C ILE A 81 5.11 7.87 3.83
N PHE A 82 5.85 7.00 3.18
CA PHE A 82 6.57 7.32 1.94
C PHE A 82 5.60 7.71 0.81
N ASN A 83 4.50 6.98 0.64
CA ASN A 83 3.47 7.28 -0.35
C ASN A 83 2.83 8.65 -0.15
N LEU A 84 2.59 9.06 1.10
CA LEU A 84 2.09 10.41 1.40
C LEU A 84 3.12 11.50 1.10
N MET A 85 4.41 11.24 1.36
CA MET A 85 5.49 12.16 1.01
C MET A 85 5.57 12.39 -0.52
N ILE A 86 5.33 11.34 -1.33
CA ILE A 86 5.33 11.46 -2.81
C ILE A 86 4.34 12.55 -3.26
N ILE A 87 3.16 12.67 -2.64
CA ILE A 87 2.19 13.72 -2.99
C ILE A 87 2.80 15.11 -2.82
N GLY A 88 3.54 15.35 -1.73
CA GLY A 88 4.26 16.60 -1.51
C GLY A 88 5.36 16.85 -2.54
N LEU A 89 6.11 15.82 -2.94
CA LEU A 89 7.11 15.94 -4.01
C LEU A 89 6.48 16.25 -5.37
N LEU A 90 5.34 15.62 -5.69
CA LEU A 90 4.59 15.90 -6.90
C LEU A 90 4.05 17.34 -6.90
N ASP A 91 3.62 17.84 -5.75
CA ASP A 91 3.13 19.21 -5.60
C ASP A 91 4.23 20.25 -5.89
N LEU A 92 5.48 19.98 -5.46
CA LEU A 92 6.64 20.83 -5.78
C LEU A 92 6.94 20.86 -7.28
N TYR A 93 6.69 19.75 -7.98
CA TYR A 93 6.91 19.66 -9.43
C TYR A 93 5.76 20.30 -10.22
N TRP A 94 4.53 20.20 -9.70
CA TRP A 94 3.32 20.68 -10.34
C TRP A 94 3.18 22.21 -10.20
N ARG A 95 3.44 22.94 -11.29
CA ARG A 95 3.44 24.43 -11.28
C ARG A 95 2.08 25.09 -11.51
N ASN A 96 0.99 24.34 -11.61
CA ASN A 96 -0.35 24.88 -11.90
C ASN A 96 -1.21 25.10 -10.64
N GLY A 97 -0.57 25.43 -9.52
CA GLY A 97 -1.18 25.58 -8.18
C GLY A 97 -1.19 24.27 -7.37
N PRO A 98 -1.57 24.31 -6.07
CA PRO A 98 -1.49 23.14 -5.20
C PRO A 98 -2.34 21.98 -5.73
N ILE A 99 -1.73 20.80 -5.88
CA ILE A 99 -2.39 19.56 -6.29
C ILE A 99 -3.60 19.30 -5.40
N LEU A 100 -3.45 19.50 -4.08
CA LEU A 100 -4.51 19.28 -3.09
C LEU A 100 -5.79 20.08 -3.37
N ASN A 101 -5.70 21.24 -4.03
CA ASN A 101 -6.89 22.04 -4.42
C ASN A 101 -7.62 21.49 -5.65
N ARG A 102 -7.03 20.53 -6.35
CA ARG A 102 -7.55 19.91 -7.58
C ARG A 102 -7.98 18.46 -7.38
N VAL A 103 -7.73 17.88 -6.21
CA VAL A 103 -8.12 16.52 -5.87
C VAL A 103 -9.64 16.45 -5.63
N SER A 104 -10.28 15.37 -6.07
CA SER A 104 -11.72 15.17 -5.88
C SER A 104 -12.09 14.88 -4.42
N THR A 105 -13.35 15.10 -4.07
CA THR A 105 -13.92 14.75 -2.76
C THR A 105 -13.83 13.25 -2.46
N THR A 106 -13.82 12.39 -3.49
CA THR A 106 -13.59 10.95 -3.35
C THR A 106 -12.26 10.65 -2.67
N SER A 107 -11.19 11.41 -2.96
CA SER A 107 -9.89 11.19 -2.31
C SER A 107 -9.90 11.57 -0.83
N VAL A 108 -10.78 12.47 -0.39
CA VAL A 108 -11.00 12.75 1.04
C VAL A 108 -11.57 11.51 1.72
N ALA A 109 -12.55 10.85 1.10
CA ALA A 109 -13.11 9.60 1.61
C ALA A 109 -12.05 8.49 1.65
N VAL A 110 -11.25 8.33 0.59
CA VAL A 110 -10.13 7.36 0.56
C VAL A 110 -9.13 7.63 1.69
N GLY A 111 -8.74 8.89 1.89
CA GLY A 111 -7.84 9.29 2.97
C GLY A 111 -8.42 9.00 4.36
N ALA A 112 -9.68 9.34 4.58
CA ALA A 112 -10.37 9.10 5.87
C ALA A 112 -10.48 7.59 6.19
N LEU A 113 -10.83 6.78 5.20
CA LEU A 113 -10.89 5.31 5.35
C LEU A 113 -9.49 4.72 5.57
N GLY A 114 -8.46 5.25 4.91
CA GLY A 114 -7.07 4.90 5.17
C GLY A 114 -6.66 5.19 6.63
N ILE A 115 -6.99 6.37 7.15
CA ILE A 115 -6.74 6.74 8.55
C ILE A 115 -7.44 5.76 9.51
N LEU A 116 -8.68 5.38 9.22
CA LEU A 116 -9.42 4.42 10.03
C LEU A 116 -8.69 3.07 10.12
N ILE A 117 -8.27 2.52 8.98
CA ILE A 117 -7.57 1.23 8.94
C ILE A 117 -6.22 1.31 9.67
N ILE A 118 -5.44 2.36 9.42
CA ILE A 118 -4.16 2.57 10.11
C ILE A 118 -4.37 2.70 11.62
N SER A 119 -5.41 3.40 12.05
CA SER A 119 -5.74 3.57 13.47
C SER A 119 -6.08 2.22 14.13
N ILE A 120 -6.87 1.37 13.47
CA ILE A 120 -7.17 0.02 13.97
C ILE A 120 -5.88 -0.81 14.07
N ALA A 121 -5.00 -0.75 13.08
CA ALA A 121 -3.73 -1.46 13.10
C ALA A 121 -2.82 -1.00 14.24
N VAL A 122 -2.73 0.30 14.49
CA VAL A 122 -1.95 0.87 15.60
C VAL A 122 -2.56 0.48 16.95
N ILE A 123 -3.88 0.53 17.11
CA ILE A 123 -4.57 0.07 18.33
C ILE A 123 -4.26 -1.41 18.58
N ALA A 124 -4.29 -2.23 17.54
CA ALA A 124 -3.98 -3.65 17.65
C ALA A 124 -2.55 -3.90 18.17
N LEU A 125 -1.58 -3.08 17.77
CA LEU A 125 -0.20 -3.13 18.29
C LEU A 125 -0.12 -2.74 19.77
N PHE A 126 -0.84 -1.69 20.19
CA PHE A 126 -0.86 -1.28 21.60
C PHE A 126 -1.56 -2.28 22.53
N VAL A 127 -2.59 -2.95 22.02
CA VAL A 127 -3.44 -3.87 22.79
C VAL A 127 -2.87 -5.30 22.77
N HIS A 128 -1.85 -5.58 21.95
CA HIS A 128 -1.23 -6.90 21.83
C HIS A 128 -0.81 -7.48 23.19
N ASP A 129 -0.11 -6.71 24.01
CA ASP A 129 0.38 -7.14 25.34
C ASP A 129 -0.76 -7.39 26.35
N ALA A 130 -1.88 -6.67 26.20
CA ALA A 130 -3.02 -6.76 27.10
C ALA A 130 -3.91 -7.98 26.82
N THR A 131 -3.76 -8.62 25.67
CA THR A 131 -4.68 -9.67 25.19
C THR A 131 -4.02 -11.04 25.09
N SER A 132 -3.33 -11.44 26.16
CA SER A 132 -2.65 -12.74 26.29
C SER A 132 -3.56 -13.97 26.09
N ALA A 133 -4.87 -13.83 26.34
CA ALA A 133 -5.86 -14.89 26.10
C ALA A 133 -6.15 -15.15 24.60
N LEU A 134 -5.79 -14.22 23.71
CA LEU A 134 -5.95 -14.37 22.25
C LEU A 134 -4.69 -14.91 21.58
N ASN A 135 -3.57 -15.04 22.30
CA ASN A 135 -2.28 -15.51 21.74
C ASN A 135 -2.31 -16.98 21.30
N SER A 136 -3.33 -17.75 21.67
CA SER A 136 -3.54 -19.13 21.18
C SER A 136 -4.23 -19.20 19.82
N LEU A 137 -4.77 -18.08 19.32
CA LEU A 137 -5.40 -18.06 18.00
C LEU A 137 -4.33 -17.92 16.91
N PRO A 138 -4.43 -18.66 15.79
CA PRO A 138 -3.48 -18.54 14.68
C PRO A 138 -3.59 -17.19 13.95
N ILE A 139 -4.70 -16.47 14.12
CA ILE A 139 -4.96 -15.18 13.48
C ILE A 139 -5.52 -14.23 14.54
N SER A 140 -4.93 -13.04 14.62
CA SER A 140 -5.45 -11.97 15.48
C SER A 140 -6.84 -11.53 15.01
N PRO A 141 -7.83 -11.41 15.92
CA PRO A 141 -9.15 -10.86 15.58
C PRO A 141 -9.06 -9.46 14.95
N PHE A 142 -8.04 -8.67 15.34
CA PHE A 142 -7.80 -7.35 14.74
C PHE A 142 -7.44 -7.45 13.25
N SER A 143 -6.69 -8.47 12.83
CA SER A 143 -6.39 -8.69 11.41
C SER A 143 -7.65 -8.99 10.59
N VAL A 144 -8.59 -9.75 11.17
CA VAL A 144 -9.90 -10.02 10.55
C VAL A 144 -10.71 -8.73 10.43
N VAL A 145 -10.73 -7.92 11.49
CA VAL A 145 -11.41 -6.61 11.48
C VAL A 145 -10.80 -5.69 10.42
N ILE A 146 -9.47 -5.59 10.34
CA ILE A 146 -8.77 -4.80 9.32
C ILE A 146 -9.18 -5.25 7.92
N PHE A 147 -9.19 -6.56 7.66
CA PHE A 147 -9.58 -7.11 6.37
C PHE A 147 -11.05 -6.78 6.01
N LEU A 148 -11.97 -6.95 6.95
CA LEU A 148 -13.38 -6.64 6.74
C LEU A 148 -13.62 -5.14 6.52
N VAL A 149 -12.95 -4.28 7.30
CA VAL A 149 -13.02 -2.82 7.16
C VAL A 149 -12.41 -2.39 5.82
N PHE A 150 -11.33 -3.02 5.37
CA PHE A 150 -10.77 -2.79 4.03
C PHE A 150 -11.78 -3.11 2.93
N LEU A 151 -12.43 -4.28 2.99
CA LEU A 151 -13.46 -4.64 2.00
C LEU A 151 -14.65 -3.68 2.02
N ALA A 152 -15.12 -3.28 3.21
CA ALA A 152 -16.17 -2.28 3.35
C ALA A 152 -15.74 -0.92 2.78
N SER A 153 -14.48 -0.51 3.01
CA SER A 153 -13.91 0.73 2.50
C SER A 153 -13.86 0.72 0.98
N MET A 154 -13.44 -0.39 0.37
CA MET A 154 -13.45 -0.56 -1.10
C MET A 154 -14.86 -0.44 -1.67
N TYR A 155 -15.86 -1.02 -1.01
CA TYR A 155 -17.26 -0.90 -1.44
C TYR A 155 -17.77 0.55 -1.34
N VAL A 156 -17.47 1.25 -0.24
CA VAL A 156 -17.85 2.67 -0.09
C VAL A 156 -17.21 3.53 -1.19
N ILE A 157 -15.92 3.32 -1.47
CA ILE A 157 -15.21 4.04 -2.54
C ILE A 157 -15.81 3.73 -3.92
N TYR A 158 -16.29 2.52 -4.16
CA TYR A 158 -16.93 2.14 -5.42
C TYR A 158 -18.30 2.82 -5.64
N VAL A 159 -19.04 3.09 -4.57
CA VAL A 159 -20.39 3.69 -4.63
C VAL A 159 -20.34 5.23 -4.71
N LEU A 160 -19.24 5.85 -4.26
CA LEU A 160 -19.00 7.29 -4.30
C LEU A 160 -18.58 7.81 -5.69
#